data_AF-A0A0C3PNB7-F1
#
_entry.id   AF-A0A0C3PNB7-F1
#
_cell.length_a   1.000
_cell.length_b   1.000
_cell.length_c   1.000
_cell.angle_alpha   90.00
_cell.angle_beta   90.00
_cell.angle_gamma   90.00
#
_symmetry.space_group_name_H-M   'P 1'
#
loop_
_entity.id
_entity.type
_entity.pdbx_description
1 polymer ?
#
loop_
_entity_poly.entity_id
_entity_poly.type
_entity_poly.pdbx_seq_one_letter_code
_entity_poly.pdbx_strand_id
1 'polypeptide(L)' 'MSFVSRSDIPIPDRRYSALHVAGAKVVHKSGIAEILDKLLEDLERTEVLSSDGSSADLLHRAIAMVVMQ' A
#
# COMPACT_ATOMS: atom_id res chain seq x y z
N MET A 1 17.50 15.87 3.64
CA MET A 1 16.96 14.70 4.37
C MET A 1 18.13 13.83 4.78
N SER A 2 18.33 13.58 6.08
CA SER A 2 19.31 12.61 6.57
C SER A 2 18.60 11.30 6.91
N PHE A 3 19.08 10.19 6.36
CA PHE A 3 18.64 8.86 6.78
C PHE A 3 19.37 8.50 8.07
N VAL A 4 18.63 8.27 9.15
CA VAL A 4 19.20 7.79 10.41
C VAL A 4 19.29 6.27 10.34
N SER A 5 20.52 5.74 10.32
CA SER A 5 20.76 4.30 10.44
C SER A 5 20.54 3.88 11.89
N ARG A 6 19.51 3.07 12.15
CA ARG A 6 19.26 2.44 13.45
C ARG A 6 19.97 1.08 13.51
N SER A 7 21.19 1.09 14.04
CA SER A 7 22.06 -0.10 14.14
C SER A 7 21.53 -1.19 15.07
N ASP A 8 20.54 -0.86 15.89
CA ASP A 8 19.87 -1.71 16.88
C ASP A 8 18.76 -2.59 16.27
N ILE A 9 18.33 -2.30 15.04
CA ILE A 9 17.30 -3.08 14.36
C ILE A 9 17.98 -4.18 13.52
N PRO A 10 17.69 -5.47 13.77
CA PRO A 10 18.25 -6.55 12.96
C PRO A 10 17.83 -6.38 11.51
N ILE A 11 18.78 -6.60 10.60
CA ILE A 11 18.52 -6.52 9.16
C ILE A 11 17.41 -7.53 8.81
N PRO A 12 16.36 -7.13 8.07
CA PRO A 12 15.32 -8.05 7.65
C PRO A 12 15.92 -9.24 6.89
N ASP A 13 15.34 -10.43 7.06
CA ASP A 13 15.72 -11.61 6.27
C ASP A 13 15.66 -11.25 4.77
N ARG A 14 16.74 -11.56 4.06
CA ARG A 14 16.92 -11.24 2.63
C ARG A 14 15.75 -11.69 1.77
N ARG A 15 15.05 -12.76 2.15
CA ARG A 15 13.87 -13.28 1.45
C ARG A 15 12.73 -12.26 1.40
N TYR A 16 12.50 -11.51 2.48
CA TYR A 16 11.46 -10.48 2.52
C TYR A 16 11.82 -9.27 1.66
N SER A 17 13.10 -8.85 1.65
CA SER A 17 13.55 -7.79 0.75
C SER A 17 13.43 -8.21 -0.71
N ALA A 18 13.76 -9.45 -1.05
CA ALA A 18 13.61 -9.98 -2.40
C ALA A 18 12.14 -9.99 -2.85
N LEU A 19 11.22 -10.37 -1.95
CA LEU A 19 9.78 -10.31 -2.22
C LEU A 19 9.31 -8.88 -2.49
N HIS A 20 9.71 -7.92 -1.66
CA HIS A 20 9.33 -6.51 -1.87
C HIS A 20 9.86 -5.96 -3.21
N VAL A 21 11.11 -6.28 -3.57
CA VAL A 21 11.69 -5.90 -4.87
C VAL A 21 10.94 -6.52 -6.03
N ALA A 22 10.48 -7.78 -5.92
CA ALA A 22 9.67 -8.41 -6.95
C ALA A 22 8.32 -7.67 -7.11
N GLY A 23 7.65 -7.34 -6.00
CA GLY A 23 6.42 -6.54 -6.01
C GLY A 23 6.61 -5.16 -6.65
N ALA A 24 7.64 -4.43 -6.24
CA ALA A 24 7.96 -3.12 -6.82
C ALA A 24 8.21 -3.18 -8.33
N LYS A 25 8.88 -4.23 -8.82
CA LYS A 25 9.08 -4.46 -10.26
C LYS A 25 7.76 -4.71 -11.00
N VAL A 26 6.84 -5.48 -10.42
CA VAL A 26 5.52 -5.74 -11.01
C VAL A 26 4.71 -4.45 -11.07
N VAL A 27 4.65 -3.69 -9.97
CA VAL A 27 3.92 -2.41 -9.89
C VAL A 27 4.45 -1.42 -10.93
N HIS A 28 5.78 -1.29 -11.04
CA HIS A 28 6.40 -0.41 -12.02
C HIS A 28 6.13 -0.87 -13.47
N LYS A 29 6.33 -2.15 -13.78
CA LYS A 29 6.19 -2.67 -15.15
C LYS A 29 4.75 -2.75 -15.65
N SER A 30 3.77 -2.89 -14.75
CA SER A 30 2.35 -2.89 -15.10
C SER A 30 1.78 -1.47 -15.27
N GLY A 31 2.51 -0.43 -14.88
CA GLY A 31 2.03 0.95 -14.90
C GLY A 31 0.95 1.26 -13.84
N ILE A 32 0.69 0.34 -12.90
CA ILE A 32 -0.37 0.49 -11.90
C ILE A 32 0.03 1.38 -10.71
N ALA A 33 1.29 1.83 -10.65
CA ALA A 33 1.84 2.58 -9.52
C ALA A 33 0.94 3.76 -9.09
N GLU A 34 0.55 4.62 -10.03
CA GLU A 34 -0.28 5.80 -9.72
C GLU A 34 -1.68 5.44 -9.22
N ILE A 35 -2.25 4.34 -9.71
CA ILE A 35 -3.57 3.85 -9.27
C ILE A 35 -3.46 3.31 -7.85
N LEU A 36 -2.39 2.57 -7.56
CA LEU A 36 -2.13 2.01 -6.24
C LEU A 36 -1.85 3.12 -5.22
N ASP A 37 -1.05 4.12 -5.57
CA ASP A 37 -0.74 5.26 -4.69
C ASP A 37 -2.01 6.03 -4.30
N LYS A 38 -2.87 6.36 -5.28
CA LYS A 38 -4.16 7.02 -5.01
C LYS A 38 -5.07 6.19 -4.13
N LEU A 39 -5.15 4.88 -4.39
CA LEU A 39 -5.95 3.97 -3.57
C LEU A 39 -5.46 3.96 -2.12
N LEU A 40 -4.16 3.82 -1.90
CA LEU A 40 -3.58 3.82 -0.55
C LEU A 40 -3.81 5.16 0.14
N GLU A 41 -3.60 6.26 -0.57
CA GLU A 41 -3.88 7.60 -0.05
C GLU A 41 -5.36 7.77 0.33
N ASP A 42 -6.29 7.34 -0.51
CA ASP A 42 -7.73 7.42 -0.25
C ASP A 42 -8.11 6.61 1.00
N LEU A 43 -7.51 5.43 1.19
CA LEU A 43 -7.73 4.58 2.36
C LEU A 43 -7.14 5.19 3.64
N GLU A 44 -5.98 5.83 3.56
CA GLU A 44 -5.34 6.47 4.70
C GLU A 44 -6.03 7.78 5.12
N ARG A 45 -6.52 8.56 4.14
CA ARG A 45 -7.09 9.89 4.38
C ARG A 45 -8.59 9.89 4.65
N THR A 46 -9.31 8.88 4.19
CA THR A 46 -10.78 8.82 4.34
C THR A 46 -11.13 8.16 5.67
N GLU A 47 -11.39 8.96 6.70
CA GLU A 47 -11.73 8.47 8.04
C GLU A 47 -13.16 7.90 8.14
N VAL A 48 -14.08 8.39 7.31
CA VAL A 48 -15.49 7.96 7.27
C VAL A 48 -16.02 7.93 5.84
N LEU A 49 -16.94 7.01 5.56
CA LEU A 49 -17.61 6.96 4.25
C LEU A 49 -18.54 8.15 4.06
N SER A 50 -18.62 8.66 2.83
CA SER A 50 -19.56 9.72 2.51
C SER A 50 -21.01 9.25 2.63
N SER A 51 -21.84 10.09 3.24
CA SER A 51 -23.28 9.82 3.42
C SER A 51 -24.08 9.74 2.12
N ASP A 52 -23.55 10.30 1.02
CA ASP A 52 -24.16 10.27 -0.31
C ASP A 52 -23.80 9.01 -1.11
N GLY A 53 -22.97 8.13 -0.55
CA GLY A 53 -22.53 6.89 -1.20
C GLY A 53 -21.41 7.07 -2.22
N SER A 54 -20.87 8.27 -2.42
CA SER A 54 -19.74 8.49 -3.35
C SER A 54 -18.47 7.71 -2.98
N SER A 55 -18.31 7.32 -1.71
CA SER A 55 -17.20 6.47 -1.22
C SER A 55 -17.43 4.97 -1.38
N ALA A 56 -18.48 4.52 -2.09
CA ALA A 56 -18.80 3.10 -2.21
C ALA A 56 -17.69 2.27 -2.86
N ASP A 57 -16.98 2.81 -3.85
CA ASP A 57 -15.83 2.14 -4.49
C ASP A 57 -14.67 1.94 -3.50
N LEU A 58 -14.40 2.94 -2.67
CA LEU A 58 -13.38 2.85 -1.62
C LEU A 58 -13.73 1.77 -0.59
N LEU A 59 -15.00 1.71 -0.15
CA LEU A 59 -15.48 0.64 0.73
C LEU A 59 -15.30 -0.74 0.09
N HIS A 60 -15.68 -0.90 -1.17
CA HIS A 60 -15.56 -2.16 -1.89
C HIS A 60 -14.10 -2.64 -1.92
N ARG A 61 -13.17 -1.74 -2.23
CA ARG A 61 -11.73 -2.04 -2.26
C ARG A 61 -11.18 -2.35 -0.87
N ALA A 62 -11.58 -1.61 0.15
CA ALA A 62 -11.21 -1.86 1.55
C ALA A 62 -11.59 -3.28 1.99
N ILE A 63 -12.84 -3.68 1.72
CA ILE A 63 -13.33 -5.03 2.02
C ILE A 63 -12.52 -6.08 1.24
N ALA A 64 -12.27 -5.86 -0.05
CA ALA A 64 -11.50 -6.79 -0.87
C ALA A 64 -10.08 -7.04 -0.32
N MET A 65 -9.41 -6.00 0.20
CA MET A 65 -8.08 -6.19 0.79
C MET A 65 -8.12 -6.93 2.14
N VAL A 66 -9.15 -6.74 2.96
CA VAL A 66 -9.30 -7.45 4.24
C VAL A 66 -9.64 -8.91 4.04
N VAL A 67 -10.45 -9.24 3.02
CA VAL A 67 -10.85 -10.63 2.71
C VAL A 67 -9.70 -11.44 2.09
N MET A 68 -8.65 -10.78 1.58
CA MET A 68 -7.44 -11.44 1.04
C MET A 68 -6.33 -11.67 2.08
N GLN A 69 -6.56 -11.36 3.36
CA GLN A 69 -5.65 -11.70 4.48
C GLN A 69 -6.12 -12.96 5.22
#